data_AF-A0A945MY72-F1
#
_entry.id   AF-A0A945MY72-F1
#
_cell.length_a   1.000
_cell.length_b   1.000
_cell.length_c   1.000
_cell.angle_alpha   90.00
_cell.angle_beta   90.00
_cell.angle_gamma   90.00
#
_symmetry.space_group_name_H-M   'P 1'
#
loop_
_entity.id
_entity.type
_entity.pdbx_description
1 polymer ?
#
loop_
_entity_poly.entity_id
_entity_poly.type
_entity_poly.pdbx_seq_one_letter_code
_entity_poly.pdbx_strand_id
1 'polypeptide(L)'
;MRRRRIQSDYRYMAKLVTATVLVASLFITTALFARPASTGDQLWWASATQGEVLQQDGVFGWRPINAGDAIPSGSRLKIGPKGRLILVRPDSFLNFPPNARFTVPY
;
A
#
# COMPACT_ATOMS: atom_id res chain seq x y z
N MET A 1 -25.63 14.41 -65.56
CA MET A 1 -25.56 14.99 -64.20
C MET A 1 -25.55 13.87 -63.15
N ARG A 2 -24.40 13.55 -62.52
CA ARG A 2 -24.34 12.59 -61.39
C ARG A 2 -22.97 12.65 -60.67
N ARG A 3 -22.74 13.67 -59.84
CA ARG A 3 -21.58 13.75 -58.91
C ARG A 3 -21.91 14.58 -57.66
N ARG A 4 -22.94 14.22 -56.89
CA ARG A 4 -23.24 14.84 -55.58
C ARG A 4 -23.96 13.87 -54.64
N ARG A 5 -23.42 12.67 -54.42
CA ARG A 5 -24.05 11.70 -53.50
C ARG A 5 -23.06 10.79 -52.77
N ILE A 6 -21.88 11.32 -52.42
CA ILE A 6 -20.86 10.57 -51.65
C ILE A 6 -20.38 11.39 -50.41
N GLN A 7 -20.78 12.65 -50.29
CA GLN A 7 -20.23 13.56 -49.28
C GLN A 7 -21.07 13.63 -47.97
N SER A 8 -22.26 13.01 -47.93
CA SER A 8 -23.14 13.03 -46.75
C SER A 8 -22.77 12.00 -45.68
N ASP A 9 -22.11 10.91 -46.06
CA ASP A 9 -22.00 9.74 -45.16
C ASP A 9 -20.81 9.85 -44.19
N TYR A 10 -19.88 10.76 -44.46
CA TYR A 10 -18.74 11.01 -43.57
C TYR A 10 -19.09 11.84 -42.33
N ARG A 11 -20.21 12.57 -42.34
CA ARG A 11 -20.59 13.45 -41.22
C ARG A 11 -21.28 12.72 -40.06
N TYR A 12 -21.82 11.54 -40.30
CA TYR A 12 -22.46 10.72 -39.25
C TYR A 12 -21.52 9.69 -38.64
N MET A 13 -20.48 9.26 -39.36
CA MET A 13 -19.44 8.38 -38.80
C MET A 13 -18.41 9.14 -37.96
N ALA A 14 -18.22 10.44 -38.22
CA ALA A 14 -17.26 11.27 -37.49
C ALA A 14 -17.67 11.63 -36.05
N LYS A 15 -18.96 11.52 -35.70
CA LYS A 15 -19.44 11.80 -34.33
C LYS A 15 -19.49 10.57 -33.42
N LEU A 16 -19.45 9.37 -33.99
CA LEU A 16 -19.50 8.12 -33.22
C LEU A 16 -18.12 7.62 -32.81
N VAL A 17 -17.05 8.10 -33.45
CA VAL A 17 -15.67 7.70 -33.14
C VAL A 17 -15.04 8.59 -32.06
N THR A 18 -15.59 9.78 -31.79
CA THR A 18 -15.03 10.73 -30.82
C THR A 18 -15.49 10.52 -29.38
N ALA A 19 -16.50 9.67 -29.15
CA ALA A 19 -17.05 9.44 -27.81
C ALA A 19 -16.38 8.30 -27.03
N THR A 20 -15.58 7.45 -27.68
CA THR A 20 -15.08 6.20 -27.08
C THR A 20 -13.59 6.22 -26.76
N VAL A 21 -12.93 7.38 -26.83
CA VAL A 21 -11.47 7.48 -26.58
C VAL A 21 -11.15 8.17 -25.24
N LEU A 22 -12.15 8.74 -24.55
CA LEU A 22 -11.93 9.58 -23.36
C LEU A 22 -12.16 8.90 -22.01
N VAL A 23 -12.43 7.59 -21.97
CA VAL A 23 -12.65 6.84 -20.70
C VAL A 23 -11.46 5.94 -20.35
N ALA A 24 -10.49 5.75 -21.25
CA ALA A 24 -9.42 4.77 -21.07
C ALA A 24 -8.17 5.30 -20.35
N SER A 25 -8.14 6.56 -19.92
CA SER A 25 -6.89 7.21 -19.45
C SER A 25 -6.78 7.41 -17.94
N LEU A 26 -7.74 6.95 -17.14
CA LEU A 26 -7.76 7.23 -15.69
C LEU A 26 -7.52 5.98 -14.82
N PHE A 27 -6.53 5.15 -15.16
CA PHE A 27 -6.15 4.00 -14.31
C PHE A 27 -4.65 3.66 -14.34
N ILE A 28 -3.76 4.67 -14.45
CA ILE A 28 -2.32 4.43 -14.31
C ILE A 28 -1.72 5.49 -13.41
N THR A 29 -1.95 5.39 -12.11
CA THR A 29 -1.13 6.12 -11.12
C THR A 29 -0.94 5.39 -9.79
N THR A 30 -1.49 4.18 -9.61
CA THR A 30 -1.32 3.38 -8.38
C THR A 30 -0.36 2.20 -8.52
N ALA A 31 0.45 2.16 -9.58
CA ALA A 31 1.40 1.06 -9.82
C ALA A 31 2.75 1.19 -9.06
N LEU A 32 2.91 2.16 -8.15
CA LEU A 32 4.18 2.38 -7.42
C LEU A 32 4.16 1.91 -5.95
N PHE A 33 3.04 1.42 -5.42
CA PHE A 33 2.97 0.94 -4.03
C PHE A 33 2.24 -0.38 -3.81
N ALA A 34 1.76 -1.05 -4.87
CA ALA A 34 1.26 -2.41 -4.76
C ALA A 34 2.44 -3.39 -4.78
N ARG A 35 3.15 -3.50 -3.64
CA ARG A 35 3.92 -4.72 -3.34
C ARG A 35 2.93 -5.88 -3.48
N PRO A 36 3.26 -6.99 -4.19
CA PRO A 36 2.38 -8.13 -4.19
C PRO A 36 2.20 -8.54 -2.73
N ALA A 37 0.97 -8.47 -2.22
CA ALA A 37 0.64 -9.16 -0.99
C ALA A 37 0.83 -10.64 -1.31
N SER A 38 1.98 -11.19 -0.93
CA SER A 38 2.18 -12.62 -0.91
C SER A 38 1.03 -13.20 -0.11
N THR A 39 0.32 -14.15 -0.70
CA THR A 39 -0.68 -14.98 -0.06
C THR A 39 -0.02 -15.66 1.15
N GLY A 40 -0.03 -15.01 2.32
CA GLY A 40 0.69 -15.44 3.53
C GLY A 40 1.21 -14.35 4.48
N ASP A 41 1.24 -13.07 4.10
CA ASP A 41 1.75 -12.01 4.98
C ASP A 41 0.71 -11.59 6.04
N GLN A 42 0.64 -12.31 7.17
CA GLN A 42 -0.13 -11.85 8.31
C GLN A 42 0.54 -10.63 8.94
N LEU A 43 -0.02 -9.44 8.69
CA LEU A 43 0.49 -8.19 9.24
C LEU A 43 0.13 -8.07 10.72
N TRP A 44 1.15 -7.86 11.56
CA TRP A 44 0.95 -7.41 12.93
C TRP A 44 0.55 -5.94 12.93
N TRP A 45 -0.27 -5.51 13.87
CA TRP A 45 -0.60 -4.10 14.10
C TRP A 45 -0.03 -3.66 15.45
N ALA A 46 0.40 -2.41 15.56
CA ALA A 46 0.76 -1.82 16.85
C ALA A 46 -0.52 -1.41 17.60
N SER A 47 -0.85 -2.08 18.72
CA SER A 47 -2.02 -1.67 19.53
C SER A 47 -1.72 -0.45 20.40
N ALA A 48 -0.51 -0.40 20.93
CA ALA A 48 -0.08 0.59 21.90
C ALA A 48 1.43 0.73 21.81
N THR A 49 1.89 1.97 21.77
CA THR A 49 3.30 2.32 21.71
C THR A 49 3.58 3.40 22.73
N GLN A 50 4.66 3.24 23.49
CA GLN A 50 5.17 4.26 24.41
C GLN A 50 6.63 4.52 24.05
N GLY A 51 7.09 5.76 24.17
CA GLY A 51 8.49 6.13 23.97
C GLY A 51 8.99 5.88 22.54
N GLU A 52 10.32 5.85 22.38
CA GLU A 52 10.94 5.63 21.08
C GLU A 52 10.85 4.14 20.70
N VAL A 53 10.07 3.86 19.65
CA VAL A 53 10.00 2.54 19.01
C VAL A 53 10.22 2.72 17.53
N LEU A 54 11.20 1.99 16.99
CA LEU A 54 11.62 2.07 15.60
C LEU A 54 11.43 0.72 14.91
N GLN A 55 11.03 0.77 13.65
CA GLN A 55 10.92 -0.37 12.73
C GLN A 55 11.87 -0.19 11.55
N GLN A 56 12.42 -1.29 11.08
CA GLN A 56 13.06 -1.40 9.78
C GLN A 56 12.41 -2.55 8.97
N ASP A 57 11.88 -2.22 7.80
CA ASP A 57 11.42 -3.18 6.79
C ASP A 57 12.45 -3.25 5.66
N GLY A 58 13.14 -4.39 5.57
CA GLY A 58 14.16 -4.62 4.55
C GLY A 58 15.41 -3.72 4.69
N VAL A 59 15.84 -3.13 3.56
CA VAL A 59 17.12 -2.39 3.45
C VAL A 59 16.97 -0.90 3.80
N PHE A 60 15.74 -0.38 3.85
CA PHE A 60 15.51 1.03 4.15
C PHE A 60 15.72 1.34 5.64
N GLY A 61 15.96 2.61 5.96
CA GLY A 61 16.32 3.07 7.31
C GLY A 61 15.25 2.80 8.38
N TRP A 62 15.63 3.10 9.63
CA TRP A 62 14.70 2.99 10.77
C TRP A 62 13.62 4.08 10.71
N ARG A 63 12.36 3.68 10.87
CA ARG A 63 11.20 4.59 10.98
C ARG A 63 10.54 4.48 12.35
N PRO A 64 9.96 5.55 12.91
CA PRO A 64 9.17 5.46 14.12
C PRO A 64 7.88 4.67 13.90
N ILE A 65 7.40 4.00 14.96
CA ILE A 65 6.13 3.29 15.01
C ILE A 65 5.14 4.08 15.87
N ASN A 66 3.92 4.21 15.39
CA ASN A 66 2.77 4.71 16.13
C ASN A 66 1.73 3.60 16.35
N ALA A 67 0.82 3.81 17.30
CA ALA A 67 -0.33 2.92 17.44
C ALA A 67 -1.20 2.95 16.17
N GLY A 68 -1.67 1.79 15.74
CA GLY A 68 -2.39 1.59 14.48
C GLY A 68 -1.49 1.24 13.29
N ASP A 69 -0.17 1.40 13.40
CA ASP A 69 0.73 1.08 12.29
C ASP A 69 0.75 -0.41 11.99
N ALA A 70 0.66 -0.74 10.70
CA ALA A 70 0.90 -2.08 10.20
C ALA A 70 2.41 -2.37 10.19
N ILE A 71 2.77 -3.52 10.75
CA ILE A 71 4.13 -3.99 10.91
C ILE A 71 4.22 -5.35 10.19
N PRO A 72 4.87 -5.38 9.01
CA PRO A 72 5.10 -6.61 8.28
C PRO A 72 5.87 -7.63 9.11
N SER A 73 5.49 -8.90 9.00
CA SER A 73 6.29 -10.02 9.48
C SER A 73 7.71 -9.94 8.94
N GLY A 74 8.70 -10.36 9.74
CA GLY A 74 10.12 -10.23 9.39
C GLY A 74 10.70 -8.82 9.57
N SER A 75 9.89 -7.80 9.91
CA SER A 75 10.41 -6.48 10.26
C SER A 75 11.32 -6.55 11.48
N ARG A 76 12.39 -5.75 11.48
CA ARG A 76 13.25 -5.57 12.65
C ARG A 76 12.72 -4.43 13.51
N LEU A 77 12.67 -4.64 14.82
CA LEU A 77 12.18 -3.68 15.79
C LEU A 77 13.27 -3.31 16.79
N LYS A 78 13.33 -2.03 17.15
CA LYS A 78 14.23 -1.46 18.16
C LYS A 78 13.41 -0.60 19.11
N ILE A 79 13.41 -0.97 20.38
CA ILE A 79 12.67 -0.27 21.44
C ILE A 79 13.69 0.44 22.34
N GLY A 80 13.50 1.74 22.55
CA GLY A 80 14.35 2.56 23.40
C GLY A 80 14.18 2.28 24.90
N PRO A 81 14.95 2.97 25.78
CA PRO A 81 14.96 2.72 27.22
C PRO A 81 13.65 2.95 27.96
N LYS A 82 12.78 3.81 27.41
CA LYS A 82 11.43 4.06 27.91
C LYS A 82 10.35 3.53 26.95
N GLY A 83 10.77 2.76 25.95
CA GLY A 83 9.92 2.28 24.88
C GLY A 83 9.06 1.09 25.32
N ARG A 84 7.83 0.96 24.85
CA ARG A 84 7.03 -0.26 24.97
C ARG A 84 6.21 -0.43 23.71
N LEU A 85 6.00 -1.67 23.28
CA LEU A 85 5.21 -1.99 22.10
C LEU A 85 4.34 -3.21 22.35
N ILE A 86 3.06 -3.10 22.00
CA ILE A 86 2.15 -4.24 21.91
C ILE A 86 1.86 -4.48 20.43
N LEU A 87 2.28 -5.63 19.93
CA LEU A 87 1.88 -6.14 18.64
C LEU A 87 0.68 -7.05 18.80
N VAL A 88 -0.20 -7.01 17.83
CA VAL A 88 -1.49 -7.69 17.88
C VAL A 88 -1.86 -8.14 16.47
N ARG A 89 -2.56 -9.26 16.42
CA ARG A 89 -3.15 -9.87 15.23
C ARG A 89 -4.43 -10.61 15.66
N PRO A 90 -5.30 -11.06 14.75
CA PRO A 90 -6.65 -11.52 15.10
C PRO A 90 -6.71 -12.62 16.18
N ASP A 91 -5.67 -13.44 16.28
CA ASP A 91 -5.57 -14.64 17.13
C ASP A 91 -4.49 -14.54 18.22
N SER A 92 -3.68 -13.48 18.26
CA SER A 92 -2.56 -13.39 19.20
C SER A 92 -2.07 -11.96 19.45
N PHE A 93 -1.35 -11.79 20.55
CA PHE A 93 -0.68 -10.55 20.90
C PHE A 93 0.71 -10.83 21.47
N LEU A 94 1.63 -9.90 21.28
CA LEU A 94 2.98 -9.92 21.81
C LEU A 94 3.27 -8.59 22.48
N ASN A 95 3.80 -8.64 23.70
CA ASN A 95 4.18 -7.45 24.46
C ASN A 95 5.70 -7.39 24.57
N PHE A 96 6.27 -6.26 24.19
CA PHE A 96 7.71 -6.05 24.17
C PHE A 96 8.14 -4.99 25.19
N PRO A 97 9.07 -5.34 26.09
CA PRO A 97 9.56 -4.42 27.11
C PRO A 97 10.53 -3.38 26.53
N PRO A 98 10.88 -2.35 27.33
CA PRO A 98 11.92 -1.39 26.95
C PRO A 98 13.27 -2.05 26.69
N ASN A 99 14.11 -1.37 25.90
CA ASN A 99 15.44 -1.83 25.48
C ASN A 99 15.46 -3.15 24.68
N ALA A 100 14.33 -3.58 24.13
CA ALA A 100 14.27 -4.79 23.32
C ALA A 100 14.68 -4.55 21.86
N ARG A 101 15.29 -5.57 21.25
CA ARG A 101 15.52 -5.66 19.80
C ARG A 101 15.18 -7.06 19.33
N PHE A 102 14.36 -7.16 18.29
CA PHE A 102 13.85 -8.45 17.82
C PHE A 102 13.33 -8.34 16.38
N THR A 103 13.07 -9.50 15.79
CA THR A 103 12.44 -9.62 14.48
C THR A 103 11.01 -10.08 14.68
N VAL A 104 10.07 -9.46 13.98
CA VAL A 104 8.65 -9.82 14.04
C VAL A 104 8.47 -11.22 13.45
N PRO A 105 7.78 -12.14 14.14
CA PRO A 105 7.57 -13.50 13.65
C PRO A 105 6.67 -13.51 12.40
N TYR A 106 6.87 -14.52 11.54
CA TYR A 106 6.02 -14.80 10.39
C TYR A 106 4.64 -15.29 10.80
#